data_AF-A0A532DCP5-F1
#
_entry.id   AF-A0A532DCP5-F1
#
_cell.length_a   1.000
_cell.length_b   1.000
_cell.length_c   1.000
_cell.angle_alpha   90.00
_cell.angle_beta   90.00
_cell.angle_gamma   90.00
#
_symmetry.space_group_name_H-M   'P 1'
#
loop_
_entity.id
_entity.type
_entity.pdbx_description
1 polymer ?
#
loop_
_entity_poly.entity_id
_entity_poly.type
_entity_poly.pdbx_seq_one_letter_code
_entity_poly.pdbx_strand_id
1 'polypeptide(L)'
;MWLRHGSGLALVGMLWGCSMVSGPSLPAAVPVFHADAADSALLRTIQREQKSLLSTCAQNQSCDRVHFTRAVVLLFQNGEAAAASFQQAIDAAPKGPFADSSERWIRFLAHGKLHHKSVDEPNRALLGVMKGLVRTWLRQQRTATSVTLQTAVSAQNPDMAVHTLQRQVREHDKRIAELTDQLSALSQIDSDSQQATTRSLSRTLSR
;
A
#
# COMPACT_ATOMS: atom_id res chain seq x y z
N MET A 1 45.12 12.76 -67.83
CA MET A 1 44.87 14.09 -67.23
C MET A 1 44.78 13.92 -65.73
N TRP A 2 45.60 14.64 -64.98
CA TRP A 2 45.68 14.65 -63.51
C TRP A 2 44.78 15.74 -62.93
N LEU A 3 44.21 15.47 -61.74
CA LEU A 3 43.84 16.37 -60.63
C LEU A 3 43.24 15.42 -59.55
N ARG A 4 43.99 14.89 -58.58
CA ARG A 4 44.55 15.52 -57.37
C ARG A 4 43.49 16.34 -56.62
N HIS A 5 43.03 15.81 -55.48
CA HIS A 5 42.64 16.44 -54.20
C HIS A 5 42.14 15.26 -53.32
N GLY A 6 42.62 14.98 -52.11
CA GLY A 6 43.22 15.84 -51.11
C GLY A 6 42.35 15.77 -49.85
N SER A 7 42.76 14.89 -48.93
CA SER A 7 42.63 14.93 -47.46
C SER A 7 41.43 15.63 -46.81
N GLY A 8 40.76 14.92 -45.88
CA GLY A 8 39.94 15.56 -44.86
C GLY A 8 39.12 14.60 -44.00
N LEU A 9 39.77 13.87 -43.10
CA LEU A 9 39.12 13.27 -41.94
C LEU A 9 38.57 14.41 -41.06
N ALA A 10 37.27 14.67 -41.12
CA ALA A 10 36.58 15.53 -40.18
C ALA A 10 35.62 14.69 -39.35
N LEU A 11 36.11 14.29 -38.18
CA LEU A 11 35.37 13.67 -37.10
C LEU A 11 34.44 14.75 -36.52
N VAL A 12 33.25 14.92 -37.09
CA VAL A 12 32.23 15.83 -36.53
C VAL A 12 31.48 15.06 -35.44
N GLY A 13 32.13 14.96 -34.28
CA GLY A 13 31.44 14.73 -33.02
C GLY A 13 30.76 16.04 -32.61
N MET A 14 29.52 16.25 -33.08
CA MET A 14 28.69 17.32 -32.53
C MET A 14 27.95 16.78 -31.31
N LEU A 15 28.27 17.42 -30.19
CA LEU A 15 27.75 17.18 -28.86
C LEU A 15 26.22 17.16 -28.89
N TRP A 16 25.63 16.05 -28.46
CA TRP A 16 24.28 16.05 -27.92
C TRP A 16 24.34 16.81 -26.58
N GLY A 17 24.37 18.13 -26.66
CA GLY A 17 24.11 18.98 -25.51
C GLY A 17 22.65 18.80 -25.13
N CYS A 18 22.39 18.19 -23.98
CA CYS A 18 21.09 18.32 -23.33
C CYS A 18 20.90 19.82 -23.03
N SER A 19 20.17 20.54 -23.89
CA SER A 19 19.54 21.78 -23.47
C SER A 19 18.50 21.41 -22.42
N MET A 20 18.93 21.36 -21.15
CA MET A 20 17.99 21.51 -20.04
C MET A 20 17.42 22.92 -20.18
N VAL A 21 16.30 23.02 -20.88
CA VAL A 21 15.41 24.16 -20.75
C VAL A 21 14.99 24.16 -19.29
N SER A 22 15.66 24.99 -18.49
CA SER A 22 15.28 25.28 -17.12
C SER A 22 14.00 26.12 -17.15
N GLY A 23 12.89 25.50 -17.54
CA GLY A 23 11.58 25.97 -17.14
C GLY A 23 11.46 25.83 -15.63
N PRO A 24 10.68 26.68 -14.94
CA PRO A 24 10.49 26.56 -13.50
C PRO A 24 9.85 25.20 -13.20
N SER A 25 10.66 24.22 -12.81
CA SER A 25 10.23 22.88 -12.43
C SER A 25 9.51 22.98 -11.09
N LEU A 26 8.17 22.95 -11.16
CA LEU A 26 7.24 22.76 -10.06
C LEU A 26 7.63 21.53 -9.20
N PRO A 27 7.19 21.47 -7.93
CA PRO A 27 7.69 20.47 -6.99
C PRO A 27 7.05 19.08 -7.26
N ALA A 28 7.51 18.39 -8.30
CA ALA A 28 7.05 17.07 -8.73
C ALA A 28 7.45 15.94 -7.75
N ALA A 29 8.43 16.21 -6.89
CA ALA A 29 8.93 15.29 -5.87
C ALA A 29 8.09 15.27 -4.58
N VAL A 30 7.02 16.07 -4.47
CA VAL A 30 6.25 16.16 -3.22
C VAL A 30 5.47 14.86 -2.97
N PRO A 31 5.47 14.33 -1.74
CA PRO A 31 4.67 13.18 -1.38
C PRO A 31 3.17 13.52 -1.39
N VAL A 32 2.35 12.57 -1.83
CA VAL A 32 0.88 12.67 -1.75
C VAL A 32 0.41 12.60 -0.29
N PHE A 33 1.04 11.71 0.48
CA PHE A 33 0.70 11.50 1.88
C PHE A 33 1.90 11.79 2.77
N HIS A 34 1.67 12.54 3.85
CA HIS A 34 2.68 12.71 4.88
C HIS A 34 2.70 11.46 5.77
N ALA A 35 3.84 10.78 5.85
CA ALA A 35 4.03 9.62 6.71
C ALA A 35 4.17 10.05 8.18
N ASP A 36 3.38 9.45 9.07
CA ASP A 36 3.62 9.51 10.51
C ASP A 36 4.64 8.43 10.96
N ALA A 37 4.91 8.35 12.27
CA ALA A 37 5.86 7.37 12.81
C ALA A 37 5.43 5.91 12.54
N ALA A 38 4.14 5.62 12.62
CA ALA A 38 3.59 4.29 12.36
C ALA A 38 3.66 3.95 10.87
N ASP A 39 3.34 4.90 9.99
CA ASP A 39 3.52 4.77 8.54
C ASP A 39 4.97 4.47 8.21
N SER A 40 5.89 5.24 8.77
CA SER A 40 7.33 5.10 8.50
C SER A 40 7.88 3.72 8.88
N ALA A 41 7.38 3.12 9.95
CA ALA A 41 7.74 1.75 10.35
C ALA A 41 7.16 0.71 9.37
N LEU A 42 5.89 0.86 8.97
CA LEU A 42 5.22 0.00 7.99
C LEU A 42 5.93 0.05 6.62
N LEU A 43 6.12 1.26 6.08
CA LEU A 43 6.70 1.50 4.76
C LEU A 43 8.12 0.95 4.66
N ARG A 44 8.99 1.22 5.64
CA ARG A 44 10.37 0.68 5.67
C ARG A 44 10.39 -0.84 5.67
N THR A 45 9.39 -1.47 6.28
CA THR A 45 9.35 -2.93 6.32
C THR A 45 8.89 -3.51 4.99
N ILE A 46 7.85 -2.94 4.38
CA ILE A 46 7.40 -3.33 3.04
C ILE A 46 8.52 -3.12 2.01
N GLN A 47 9.25 -2.01 2.05
CA GLN A 47 10.36 -1.75 1.13
C GLN A 47 11.46 -2.82 1.19
N ARG A 48 11.79 -3.31 2.40
CA ARG A 48 12.78 -4.40 2.56
C ARG A 48 12.29 -5.69 1.91
N GLU A 49 11.02 -6.03 2.10
CA GLU A 49 10.41 -7.22 1.49
C GLU A 49 10.37 -7.08 -0.04
N GLN A 50 9.99 -5.91 -0.55
CA GLN A 50 9.94 -5.63 -1.99
C GLN A 50 11.28 -5.78 -2.70
N LYS A 51 12.39 -5.45 -2.04
CA LYS A 51 13.73 -5.54 -2.66
C LYS A 51 14.03 -6.96 -3.14
N SER A 52 13.62 -7.98 -2.38
CA SER A 52 13.77 -9.39 -2.78
C SER A 52 12.77 -9.81 -3.85
N LEU A 53 11.56 -9.24 -3.84
CA LEU A 53 10.53 -9.56 -4.83
C LEU A 53 10.87 -8.99 -6.19
N LEU A 54 11.44 -7.78 -6.25
CA LEU A 54 11.84 -7.14 -7.52
C LEU A 54 12.85 -7.97 -8.31
N SER A 55 13.77 -8.69 -7.66
CA SER A 55 14.75 -9.51 -8.36
C SER A 55 14.19 -10.83 -8.91
N THR A 56 13.02 -11.26 -8.44
CA THR A 56 12.41 -12.56 -8.79
C THR A 56 11.04 -12.44 -9.46
N CYS A 57 10.48 -11.23 -9.56
CA CYS A 57 9.09 -11.05 -9.99
C CYS A 57 8.82 -11.53 -11.42
N ALA A 58 9.82 -11.45 -12.31
CA ALA A 58 9.68 -11.85 -13.71
C ALA A 58 9.50 -13.36 -13.84
N GLN A 59 10.20 -14.13 -12.99
CA GLN A 59 10.09 -15.59 -12.93
C GLN A 59 8.72 -16.01 -12.39
N ASN A 60 8.19 -15.25 -11.43
CA ASN A 60 6.92 -15.55 -10.75
C ASN A 60 5.70 -14.85 -11.36
N GLN A 61 5.84 -14.23 -12.55
CA GLN A 61 4.77 -13.49 -13.25
C GLN A 61 3.98 -12.53 -12.33
N SER A 62 4.68 -11.86 -11.40
CA SER A 62 4.07 -11.03 -10.35
C SER A 62 4.62 -9.61 -10.32
N CYS A 63 5.34 -9.20 -11.37
CA CYS A 63 5.95 -7.87 -11.43
C CYS A 63 4.91 -6.75 -11.34
N ASP A 64 3.71 -6.93 -11.90
CA ASP A 64 2.61 -5.99 -11.79
C ASP A 64 2.26 -5.68 -10.33
N ARG A 65 2.09 -6.71 -9.50
CA ARG A 65 1.83 -6.59 -8.05
C ARG A 65 2.99 -5.89 -7.33
N VAL A 66 4.23 -6.25 -7.67
CA VAL A 66 5.43 -5.70 -7.05
C VAL A 66 5.58 -4.21 -7.38
N HIS A 67 5.44 -3.83 -8.66
CA HIS A 67 5.48 -2.44 -9.11
C HIS A 67 4.33 -1.62 -8.53
N PHE A 68 3.10 -2.17 -8.50
CA PHE A 68 1.96 -1.49 -7.88
C PHE A 68 2.18 -1.23 -6.39
N THR A 69 2.62 -2.24 -5.64
CA THR A 69 2.90 -2.08 -4.21
C THR A 69 4.02 -1.06 -3.98
N ARG A 70 5.01 -1.00 -4.89
CA ARG A 70 6.13 -0.04 -4.80
C ARG A 70 5.63 1.38 -5.03
N ALA A 71 4.76 1.55 -6.02
CA ALA A 71 4.12 2.82 -6.32
C ALA A 71 3.31 3.35 -5.13
N VAL A 72 2.52 2.49 -4.49
CA VAL A 72 1.72 2.85 -3.31
C VAL A 72 2.60 3.28 -2.13
N VAL A 73 3.76 2.65 -1.93
CA VAL A 73 4.76 3.10 -0.93
C VAL A 73 5.33 4.48 -1.30
N LEU A 74 5.62 4.70 -2.58
CA LEU A 74 6.19 5.95 -3.07
C LEU A 74 5.21 7.13 -2.99
N LEU A 75 3.90 6.90 -2.88
CA LEU A 75 2.92 7.97 -2.58
C LEU A 75 3.26 8.74 -1.30
N PHE A 76 4.02 8.16 -0.38
CA PHE A 76 4.45 8.80 0.86
C PHE A 76 5.81 9.52 0.76
N GLN A 77 6.50 9.38 -0.37
CA GLN A 77 7.90 9.81 -0.51
C GLN A 77 8.09 10.75 -1.69
N ASN A 78 7.58 10.37 -2.86
CA ASN A 78 7.78 11.09 -4.10
C ASN A 78 6.68 10.72 -5.10
N GLY A 79 5.80 11.69 -5.40
CA GLY A 79 4.67 11.48 -6.32
C GLY A 79 5.08 11.12 -7.75
N GLU A 80 6.18 11.67 -8.25
CA GLU A 80 6.71 11.35 -9.59
C GLU A 80 7.24 9.91 -9.66
N ALA A 81 8.03 9.48 -8.67
CA ALA A 81 8.50 8.11 -8.59
C ALA A 81 7.35 7.11 -8.41
N ALA A 82 6.29 7.52 -7.68
CA ALA A 82 5.07 6.75 -7.57
C ALA A 82 4.38 6.58 -8.93
N ALA A 83 4.21 7.66 -9.70
CA ALA A 83 3.62 7.62 -11.04
C ALA A 83 4.42 6.68 -11.97
N ALA A 84 5.75 6.79 -11.97
CA ALA A 84 6.62 5.91 -12.75
C ALA A 84 6.45 4.43 -12.34
N SER A 85 6.33 4.15 -11.05
CA SER A 85 6.12 2.77 -10.57
C SER A 85 4.72 2.24 -10.89
N PHE A 86 3.68 3.10 -10.90
CA PHE A 86 2.35 2.72 -11.40
C PHE A 86 2.40 2.39 -12.89
N GLN A 87 3.15 3.15 -13.68
CA GLN A 87 3.32 2.86 -15.10
C GLN A 87 4.00 1.51 -15.31
N GLN A 88 5.05 1.20 -14.55
CA GLN A 88 5.69 -0.12 -14.58
C GLN A 88 4.73 -1.27 -14.26
N ALA A 89 3.74 -1.06 -13.40
CA ALA A 89 2.73 -2.07 -13.11
C ALA A 89 1.80 -2.32 -14.31
N ILE A 90 1.42 -1.26 -15.03
CA ILE A 90 0.65 -1.35 -16.28
C ILE A 90 1.49 -2.05 -17.36
N ASP A 91 2.75 -1.65 -17.54
CA ASP A 91 3.64 -2.23 -18.55
C ASP A 91 3.87 -3.73 -18.31
N ALA A 92 3.98 -4.14 -17.04
CA ALA A 92 4.14 -5.54 -16.65
C ALA A 92 2.88 -6.38 -16.90
N ALA A 93 1.68 -5.82 -16.70
CA ALA A 93 0.42 -6.50 -16.98
C ALA A 93 -0.67 -5.48 -17.39
N PRO A 94 -0.79 -5.15 -18.70
CA PRO A 94 -1.70 -4.11 -19.17
C PRO A 94 -3.19 -4.40 -18.92
N LYS A 95 -3.53 -5.69 -18.77
CA LYS A 95 -4.88 -6.17 -18.42
C LYS A 95 -4.90 -6.85 -17.05
N GLY A 96 -3.86 -6.60 -16.24
CA GLY A 96 -3.71 -7.16 -14.91
C GLY A 96 -4.63 -6.49 -13.88
N PRO A 97 -4.78 -7.08 -12.69
CA PRO A 97 -5.70 -6.59 -11.66
C PRO A 97 -5.36 -5.19 -11.14
N PHE A 98 -4.15 -4.70 -11.41
CA PHE A 98 -3.68 -3.38 -10.96
C PHE A 98 -3.70 -2.30 -12.05
N ALA A 99 -3.97 -2.63 -13.31
CA ALA A 99 -3.85 -1.70 -14.43
C ALA A 99 -4.76 -0.47 -14.27
N ASP A 100 -6.08 -0.69 -14.15
CA ASP A 100 -7.07 0.38 -13.97
C ASP A 100 -6.80 1.24 -12.74
N SER A 101 -6.39 0.61 -11.63
CA SER A 101 -6.07 1.34 -10.41
C SER A 101 -4.82 2.20 -10.59
N SER A 102 -3.82 1.70 -11.32
CA SER A 102 -2.57 2.42 -11.62
C SER A 102 -2.86 3.63 -12.50
N GLU A 103 -3.69 3.49 -13.53
CA GLU A 103 -4.10 4.62 -14.38
C GLU A 103 -4.82 5.72 -13.59
N ARG A 104 -5.73 5.33 -12.68
CA ARG A 104 -6.42 6.29 -11.81
C ARG A 104 -5.45 7.05 -10.92
N TRP A 105 -4.45 6.36 -10.34
CA TRP A 105 -3.40 7.01 -9.56
C TRP A 105 -2.53 7.94 -10.39
N ILE A 106 -2.10 7.53 -11.59
CA ILE A 106 -1.32 8.39 -12.50
C ILE A 106 -2.11 9.66 -12.84
N ARG A 107 -3.39 9.51 -13.18
CA ARG A 107 -4.28 10.64 -13.45
C ARG A 107 -4.38 11.54 -12.21
N PHE A 108 -4.61 10.99 -11.03
CA PHE A 108 -4.67 11.75 -9.78
C PHE A 108 -3.36 12.52 -9.51
N LEU A 109 -2.21 11.86 -9.68
CA LEU A 109 -0.88 12.46 -9.49
C LEU A 109 -0.57 13.58 -10.49
N ALA A 110 -1.04 13.45 -11.73
CA ALA A 110 -0.90 14.49 -12.74
C ALA A 110 -1.71 15.76 -12.40
N HIS A 111 -2.96 15.58 -11.94
CA HIS A 111 -3.87 16.70 -11.61
C HIS A 111 -3.63 17.29 -10.21
N GLY A 112 -3.02 16.53 -9.29
CA GLY A 112 -2.68 16.98 -7.93
C GLY A 112 -1.76 18.20 -7.88
N LYS A 113 -1.03 18.49 -8.97
CA LYS A 113 -0.22 19.71 -9.15
C LYS A 113 -1.03 21.01 -9.05
N LEU A 114 -2.35 20.96 -9.27
CA LEU A 114 -3.25 22.12 -9.23
C LEU A 114 -3.91 22.33 -7.86
N HIS A 115 -4.05 21.28 -7.03
CA HIS A 115 -4.81 21.33 -5.78
C HIS A 115 -4.02 21.88 -4.58
N HIS A 116 -2.69 21.96 -4.66
CA HIS A 116 -1.87 22.49 -3.57
C HIS A 116 -2.09 24.00 -3.32
N LYS A 117 -2.70 24.73 -4.28
CA LYS A 117 -2.95 26.17 -4.16
C LYS A 117 -4.22 26.55 -3.38
N SER A 118 -5.12 25.60 -3.15
CA SER A 118 -6.38 25.81 -2.41
C SER A 118 -6.68 24.51 -1.65
N VAL A 119 -6.03 24.35 -0.51
CA VAL A 119 -6.36 23.26 0.42
C VAL A 119 -7.50 23.76 1.29
N ASP A 120 -8.72 23.68 0.75
CA ASP A 120 -9.92 23.78 1.56
C ASP A 120 -10.07 22.51 2.42
N GLU A 121 -10.66 22.66 3.61
CA GLU A 121 -10.80 21.61 4.63
C GLU A 121 -11.42 20.28 4.12
N PRO A 122 -12.40 20.27 3.20
CA PRO A 122 -12.97 19.03 2.65
C PRO A 122 -11.96 18.16 1.90
N ASN A 123 -11.02 18.79 1.16
CA ASN A 123 -10.00 18.06 0.40
C ASN A 123 -8.97 17.41 1.33
N ARG A 124 -8.67 18.06 2.47
CA ARG A 124 -7.81 17.52 3.52
C ARG A 124 -8.44 16.28 4.16
N ALA A 125 -9.74 16.32 4.47
CA ALA A 125 -10.46 15.17 5.03
C ALA A 125 -10.47 13.97 4.08
N LEU A 126 -10.74 14.20 2.79
CA LEU A 126 -10.71 13.15 1.77
C LEU A 126 -9.32 12.50 1.61
N LEU A 127 -8.26 13.32 1.58
CA LEU A 127 -6.88 12.82 1.54
C LEU A 127 -6.54 11.98 2.79
N GLY A 128 -7.08 12.35 3.95
CA GLY A 128 -6.97 11.56 5.18
C GLY A 128 -7.61 10.17 5.05
N VAL A 129 -8.81 10.10 4.46
CA VAL A 129 -9.49 8.82 4.19
C VAL A 129 -8.68 7.98 3.19
N MET A 130 -8.23 8.59 2.08
CA MET A 130 -7.40 7.90 1.08
C MET A 130 -6.11 7.34 1.69
N LYS A 131 -5.43 8.13 2.54
CA LYS A 131 -4.25 7.69 3.29
C LYS A 131 -4.57 6.48 4.18
N GLY A 132 -5.69 6.51 4.90
CA GLY A 132 -6.15 5.42 5.75
C GLY A 132 -6.43 4.12 4.98
N LEU A 133 -7.04 4.23 3.80
CA LEU A 133 -7.30 3.12 2.90
C LEU A 133 -5.99 2.53 2.35
N VAL A 134 -5.09 3.38 1.86
CA VAL A 134 -3.77 2.97 1.36
C VAL A 134 -2.98 2.23 2.44
N ARG A 135 -2.96 2.78 3.66
CA ARG A 135 -2.31 2.13 4.82
C ARG A 135 -2.92 0.76 5.11
N THR A 136 -4.23 0.65 5.07
CA THR A 136 -4.93 -0.62 5.33
C THR A 136 -4.66 -1.65 4.26
N TRP A 137 -4.69 -1.24 2.99
CA TRP A 137 -4.32 -2.09 1.86
C TRP A 137 -2.86 -2.57 1.97
N LEU A 138 -1.92 -1.69 2.30
CA LEU A 138 -0.50 -2.05 2.49
C LEU A 138 -0.31 -3.11 3.60
N ARG A 139 -1.06 -3.00 4.71
CA ARG A 139 -1.04 -4.00 5.78
C ARG A 139 -1.58 -5.35 5.29
N GLN A 140 -2.71 -5.36 4.59
CA GLN A 140 -3.32 -6.58 4.07
C GLN A 140 -2.46 -7.25 2.99
N GLN A 141 -1.83 -6.45 2.12
CA GLN A 141 -0.97 -6.96 1.07
C GLN A 141 0.25 -7.70 1.65
N ARG A 142 0.79 -7.16 2.75
CA ARG A 142 1.89 -7.78 3.48
C ARG A 142 1.49 -9.11 4.12
N THR A 143 0.33 -9.17 4.78
CA THR A 143 -0.15 -10.42 5.38
C THR A 143 -0.42 -11.48 4.32
N ALA A 144 -1.06 -11.11 3.20
CA ALA A 144 -1.27 -12.01 2.08
C ALA A 144 0.05 -12.55 1.52
N THR A 145 1.06 -11.68 1.35
CA THR A 145 2.38 -12.08 0.83
C THR A 145 3.14 -12.97 1.83
N SER A 146 3.04 -12.70 3.14
CA SER A 146 3.66 -13.56 4.16
C SER A 146 3.01 -14.95 4.24
N VAL A 147 1.70 -15.05 4.05
CA VAL A 147 0.99 -16.33 4.02
C VAL A 147 1.39 -17.12 2.77
N THR A 148 1.48 -16.49 1.60
CA THR A 148 1.94 -17.17 0.37
C THR A 148 3.37 -17.71 0.51
N LEU A 149 4.28 -16.94 1.11
CA LEU A 149 5.66 -17.39 1.37
C LEU A 149 5.72 -18.52 2.41
N GLN A 150 4.91 -18.49 3.48
CA GLN A 150 4.81 -19.59 4.44
C GLN A 150 4.20 -20.86 3.83
N THR A 151 3.26 -20.70 2.88
CA THR A 151 2.65 -21.82 2.15
C THR A 151 3.63 -22.43 1.15
N ALA A 152 4.45 -21.61 0.49
CA ALA A 152 5.51 -22.07 -0.41
C ALA A 152 6.65 -22.79 0.33
N VAL A 153 7.03 -22.34 1.54
CA VAL A 153 8.00 -23.05 2.40
C VAL A 153 7.40 -24.33 2.98
N SER A 154 6.09 -24.35 3.26
CA SER A 154 5.37 -25.56 3.70
C SER A 154 5.01 -26.50 2.55
N ALA A 155 5.24 -26.14 1.29
CA ALA A 155 4.97 -27.00 0.14
C ALA A 155 5.90 -28.22 0.05
N GLN A 156 6.92 -28.31 0.93
CA GLN A 156 7.68 -29.55 1.13
C GLN A 156 6.94 -30.58 2.02
N ASN A 157 5.86 -30.21 2.72
CA ASN A 157 5.04 -31.16 3.47
C ASN A 157 3.58 -30.66 3.64
N PRO A 158 2.69 -30.88 2.66
CA PRO A 158 1.33 -30.33 2.63
C PRO A 158 0.47 -30.77 3.82
N ASP A 159 0.71 -31.96 4.39
CA ASP A 159 0.00 -32.44 5.59
C ASP A 159 0.31 -31.59 6.82
N MET A 160 1.57 -31.16 6.99
CA MET A 160 1.94 -30.28 8.10
C MET A 160 1.33 -28.89 7.96
N ALA A 161 1.15 -28.39 6.73
CA ALA A 161 0.51 -27.10 6.46
C ALA A 161 -0.98 -27.14 6.84
N VAL A 162 -1.69 -28.19 6.42
CA VAL A 162 -3.11 -28.39 6.74
C VAL A 162 -3.30 -28.58 8.25
N HIS A 163 -2.45 -29.36 8.91
CA HIS A 163 -2.50 -29.54 10.36
C HIS A 163 -2.25 -28.23 11.13
N THR A 164 -1.30 -27.41 10.68
CA THR A 164 -0.99 -26.12 11.32
C THR A 164 -2.14 -25.14 11.16
N LEU A 165 -2.71 -25.04 9.95
CA LEU A 165 -3.88 -24.20 9.69
C LEU A 165 -5.10 -24.67 10.49
N GLN A 166 -5.38 -25.97 10.53
CA GLN A 166 -6.46 -26.53 11.35
C GLN A 166 -6.28 -26.22 12.84
N ARG A 167 -5.03 -26.20 13.33
CA ARG A 167 -4.75 -25.85 14.72
C ARG A 167 -4.99 -24.38 15.00
N GLN A 168 -4.59 -23.50 14.07
CA GLN A 168 -4.83 -22.06 14.18
C GLN A 168 -6.31 -21.72 14.12
N VAL A 169 -7.08 -22.35 13.23
CA VAL A 169 -8.54 -22.17 13.16
C VAL A 169 -9.20 -22.58 14.48
N ARG A 170 -8.86 -23.76 15.02
CA ARG A 170 -9.39 -24.21 16.31
C ARG A 170 -9.04 -23.28 17.47
N GLU A 171 -7.83 -22.73 17.48
CA GLU A 171 -7.41 -21.77 18.50
C GLU A 171 -8.18 -20.46 18.39
N HIS A 172 -8.40 -19.96 17.17
CA HIS A 172 -9.24 -18.78 16.94
C HIS A 172 -10.69 -19.02 17.36
N ASP A 173 -11.27 -20.17 16.99
CA ASP A 173 -12.64 -20.53 17.37
C ASP A 173 -12.80 -20.62 18.90
N LYS A 174 -11.80 -21.17 19.59
CA LYS A 174 -11.79 -21.21 21.06
C LYS A 174 -11.77 -19.81 21.67
N ARG A 175 -10.95 -18.90 21.15
CA ARG A 175 -10.90 -17.50 21.62
C ARG A 175 -12.19 -16.76 21.34
N ILE A 176 -12.82 -17.01 20.19
CA ILE A 176 -14.12 -16.44 19.85
C ILE A 176 -15.18 -16.93 20.85
N ALA A 177 -15.21 -18.23 21.16
CA ALA A 177 -16.14 -18.79 22.13
C ALA A 177 -15.93 -18.21 23.54
N GLU A 178 -14.68 -18.10 23.99
CA GLU A 178 -14.33 -17.52 25.29
C GLU A 178 -14.73 -16.05 25.40
N LEU A 179 -14.44 -15.23 24.38
CA LEU A 179 -14.86 -13.83 24.36
C LEU A 179 -16.38 -13.69 24.28
N THR A 180 -17.06 -14.59 23.57
CA THR A 180 -18.53 -14.62 23.51
C THR A 180 -19.12 -14.95 24.87
N ASP A 181 -18.54 -15.90 25.60
CA ASP A 181 -18.94 -16.27 26.95
C ASP A 181 -18.75 -15.10 27.92
N GLN A 182 -17.58 -14.45 27.89
CA GLN A 182 -17.30 -13.26 28.70
C GLN A 182 -18.30 -12.11 28.44
N LEU A 183 -18.64 -11.87 27.17
CA LEU A 183 -19.64 -10.87 26.81
C LEU A 183 -21.03 -11.22 27.35
N SER A 184 -21.41 -12.50 27.33
CA SER A 184 -22.71 -12.94 27.87
C SER A 184 -22.78 -12.78 29.39
N ALA A 185 -21.69 -13.11 30.10
CA ALA A 185 -21.60 -12.92 31.55
C ALA A 185 -21.65 -11.44 31.94
N LEU A 186 -20.93 -10.58 31.21
CA LEU A 186 -20.99 -9.13 31.40
C LEU A 186 -22.39 -8.56 31.16
N SER A 187 -23.07 -9.03 30.11
CA SER A 187 -24.46 -8.62 29.82
C SER A 187 -25.44 -9.03 30.92
N GLN A 188 -25.24 -10.21 31.51
CA GLN A 188 -26.08 -10.70 32.61
C GLN A 188 -25.89 -9.85 33.87
N ILE A 189 -24.64 -9.51 34.21
CA ILE A 189 -24.32 -8.67 35.38
C ILE A 189 -24.92 -7.27 35.25
N ASP A 190 -24.88 -6.68 34.05
CA ASP A 190 -25.50 -5.37 33.81
C ASP A 190 -27.02 -5.43 33.98
N SER A 191 -27.65 -6.49 33.45
CA SER A 191 -29.10 -6.71 33.58
C SER A 191 -29.53 -6.87 35.05
N ASP A 192 -28.78 -7.62 35.85
CA ASP A 192 -29.06 -7.82 37.28
C ASP A 192 -28.86 -6.52 38.08
N SER A 193 -27.86 -5.71 37.70
CA SER A 193 -27.60 -4.40 38.30
C SER A 193 -28.73 -3.40 38.01
N GLN A 194 -29.26 -3.40 36.79
CA GLN A 194 -30.44 -2.60 36.41
C GLN A 194 -31.70 -3.06 37.15
N GLN A 195 -31.91 -4.37 37.32
CA GLN A 195 -33.02 -4.90 38.12
C GLN A 195 -32.90 -4.57 39.61
N ALA A 196 -31.68 -4.59 40.17
CA ALA A 196 -31.44 -4.20 41.56
C ALA A 196 -31.72 -2.71 41.80
N THR A 197 -31.34 -1.86 40.84
CA THR A 197 -31.56 -0.41 40.90
C THR A 197 -33.04 -0.04 40.77
N THR A 198 -33.78 -0.71 39.88
CA THR A 198 -35.24 -0.50 39.76
C THR A 198 -36.01 -1.00 40.98
N ARG A 199 -35.59 -2.12 41.58
CA ARG A 199 -36.15 -2.62 42.85
C ARG A 199 -35.86 -1.71 44.05
N SER A 200 -34.69 -1.07 44.11
CA SER A 200 -34.37 -0.14 45.20
C SER A 200 -35.15 1.17 45.09
N LEU A 201 -35.30 1.73 43.88
CA LEU A 201 -36.08 2.93 43.59
C LEU A 201 -37.58 2.77 43.89
N SER A 202 -38.16 1.63 43.53
CA SER A 202 -39.57 1.33 43.84
C SER A 202 -39.83 1.15 45.33
N ARG A 203 -38.83 0.72 46.11
CA ARG A 203 -38.93 0.54 47.57
C ARG A 203 -38.84 1.85 48.36
N THR A 204 -38.13 2.85 47.85
CA THR A 204 -38.04 4.19 48.45
C THR A 204 -39.26 5.08 48.15
N LEU A 205 -39.96 4.83 47.04
CA LEU A 205 -41.18 5.57 46.66
C LEU A 205 -42.46 5.10 47.38
N SER A 206 -42.42 3.96 48.08
CA SER A 206 -43.56 3.36 48.78
C SER A 206 -43.55 3.62 50.30
N ARG A 207 -42.74 4.57 50.79
CA ARG A 207 -42.62 4.91 52.22
C ARG A 207 -43.02 6.35 52.49
#